data_AF-A0A3N2ARH2-F1
#
_entry.id   AF-A0A3N2ARH2-F1
#
_cell.length_a   1.000
_cell.length_b   1.000
_cell.length_c   1.000
_cell.angle_alpha   90.00
_cell.angle_beta   90.00
_cell.angle_gamma   90.00
#
_symmetry.space_group_name_H-M   'P 1'
#
loop_
_entity.id
_entity.type
_entity.pdbx_description
1 polymer ?
#
loop_
_entity_poly.entity_id
_entity_poly.type
_entity_poly.pdbx_seq_one_letter_code
_entity_poly.pdbx_strand_id
1 'polypeptide(L)'
;MTTGRSIWLTDPNGAEVEGDASIETLDTLLLALRDADEEHATVSMTDSDEWNLEFGADSVLLENVGPDGQEVGTLRFADAGEARSIAAEFLAGDFEALRARPWAA
;
A
#
# COMPACT_ATOMS: atom_id res chain seq x y z
N MET A 1 -5.88 11.86 -24.04
CA MET A 1 -6.68 11.48 -22.86
C MET A 1 -5.72 10.75 -21.95
N THR A 2 -5.19 11.41 -20.92
CA THR A 2 -4.42 10.70 -19.90
C THR A 2 -5.44 9.86 -19.15
N THR A 3 -5.42 8.55 -19.36
CA THR A 3 -6.21 7.60 -18.57
C THR A 3 -5.87 7.88 -17.10
N GLY A 4 -6.87 8.28 -16.32
CA GLY A 4 -6.68 8.56 -14.90
C GLY A 4 -6.28 7.27 -14.20
N ARG A 5 -5.16 7.29 -13.48
CA ARG A 5 -4.74 6.18 -12.62
C ARG A 5 -5.77 6.00 -11.52
N SER A 6 -6.40 4.83 -11.49
CA SER A 6 -7.33 4.45 -10.43
C SER A 6 -6.56 3.71 -9.34
N ILE A 7 -6.94 3.90 -8.08
CA ILE A 7 -6.32 3.25 -6.93
C ILE A 7 -7.44 2.74 -6.03
N TRP A 8 -7.34 1.50 -5.58
CA TRP A 8 -8.27 0.89 -4.63
C TRP A 8 -7.51 0.33 -3.43
N LEU A 9 -8.26 0.07 -2.36
CA LEU A 9 -7.75 -0.49 -1.11
C LEU A 9 -8.38 -1.85 -0.87
N THR A 10 -7.61 -2.78 -0.32
CA THR A 10 -8.08 -4.08 0.17
C THR A 10 -7.90 -4.11 1.69
N ASP A 11 -8.93 -4.51 2.41
CA ASP A 11 -8.94 -4.58 3.87
C ASP A 11 -8.14 -5.79 4.41
N PRO A 12 -7.92 -5.86 5.73
CA PRO A 12 -7.22 -6.98 6.38
C PRO A 12 -7.79 -8.39 6.08
N ASN A 13 -9.05 -8.49 5.65
CA ASN A 13 -9.72 -9.75 5.34
C ASN A 13 -9.68 -10.08 3.84
N GLY A 14 -8.98 -9.27 3.02
CA GLY A 14 -8.90 -9.45 1.58
C GLY A 14 -10.09 -8.90 0.79
N ALA A 15 -10.95 -8.07 1.39
CA ALA A 15 -12.08 -7.44 0.71
C ALA A 15 -11.72 -6.06 0.16
N GLU A 16 -12.06 -5.79 -1.10
CA GLU A 16 -11.94 -4.44 -1.67
C GLU A 16 -12.86 -3.46 -0.92
N VAL A 17 -12.32 -2.31 -0.55
CA VAL A 17 -13.02 -1.24 0.17
C VAL A 17 -13.74 -0.35 -0.82
N GLU A 18 -15.05 -0.14 -0.60
CA GLU A 18 -15.85 0.75 -1.43
C GLU A 18 -15.42 2.22 -1.28
N GLY A 19 -15.28 2.93 -2.41
CA GLY A 19 -14.96 4.35 -2.46
C GLY A 19 -13.57 4.65 -3.02
N ASP A 20 -13.19 5.92 -2.99
CA ASP A 20 -11.86 6.34 -3.46
C ASP A 20 -10.77 6.00 -2.43
N ALA A 21 -9.62 5.54 -2.91
CA ALA A 21 -8.45 5.35 -2.06
C ALA A 21 -7.98 6.71 -1.50
N SER A 22 -7.83 6.77 -0.17
CA SER A 22 -7.40 7.96 0.54
C SER A 22 -6.53 7.59 1.74
N ILE A 23 -5.77 8.57 2.25
CA ILE A 23 -5.00 8.40 3.49
C ILE A 23 -5.93 8.16 4.69
N GLU A 24 -7.10 8.80 4.72
CA GLU A 24 -8.08 8.63 5.81
C GLU A 24 -8.66 7.21 5.83
N THR A 25 -8.96 6.65 4.65
CA THR A 25 -9.39 5.25 4.51
C THR A 25 -8.26 4.31 4.95
N LEU A 26 -7.03 4.53 4.46
CA LEU A 26 -5.87 3.74 4.84
C LEU A 26 -5.65 3.74 6.36
N ASP A 27 -5.72 4.90 7.02
CA ASP A 27 -5.58 5.01 8.47
C ASP A 27 -6.58 4.14 9.23
N THR A 28 -7.82 4.10 8.75
CA THR A 28 -8.87 3.25 9.34
C THR A 28 -8.53 1.78 9.18
N LEU A 29 -8.02 1.38 8.02
CA LEU A 29 -7.61 0.00 7.75
C LEU A 29 -6.37 -0.41 8.54
N LEU A 30 -5.37 0.48 8.69
CA LEU A 30 -4.17 0.21 9.50
C LEU A 30 -4.50 0.08 10.99
N LEU A 31 -5.55 0.74 11.47
CA LEU A 31 -6.07 0.51 12.83
C LEU A 31 -6.73 -0.87 12.93
N ALA A 32 -7.61 -1.21 11.98
CA ALA A 32 -8.26 -2.53 11.95
C ALA A 32 -7.23 -3.68 11.83
N LEU A 33 -6.17 -3.47 11.05
CA LEU A 33 -5.06 -4.40 10.88
C LEU A 33 -4.35 -4.73 12.21
N ARG A 34 -4.21 -3.76 13.11
CA ARG A 34 -3.58 -3.98 14.43
C ARG A 34 -4.44 -4.80 15.36
N ASP A 35 -5.76 -4.75 15.16
CA ASP A 35 -6.74 -5.52 15.93
C ASP A 35 -7.06 -6.87 15.27
N ALA A 36 -6.51 -7.16 14.08
CA ALA A 36 -6.72 -8.40 13.37
C ALA A 36 -6.00 -9.56 14.10
N ASP A 37 -6.74 -10.64 14.35
CA ASP A 37 -6.25 -11.85 15.03
C ASP A 37 -5.52 -12.80 14.06
N GLU A 38 -5.52 -12.50 12.76
CA GLU A 38 -4.92 -13.32 11.71
C GLU A 38 -3.41 -13.10 11.60
N GLU A 39 -2.65 -14.21 11.59
CA GLU A 39 -1.18 -14.24 11.54
C GLU A 39 -0.58 -13.51 10.30
N HIS A 40 -1.38 -13.30 9.26
CA HIS A 40 -0.98 -12.70 7.99
C HIS A 40 -1.94 -11.61 7.47
N ALA A 41 -2.65 -10.93 8.37
CA ALA A 41 -3.48 -9.80 7.96
C ALA A 41 -2.61 -8.73 7.27
N THR A 42 -3.07 -8.20 6.14
CA THR A 42 -2.42 -7.12 5.41
C THR A 42 -3.45 -6.16 4.81
N VAL A 43 -3.06 -4.91 4.61
CA VAL A 43 -3.86 -3.91 3.88
C VAL A 43 -3.15 -3.60 2.59
N SER A 44 -3.83 -3.73 1.45
CA SER A 44 -3.23 -3.45 0.15
C SER A 44 -3.73 -2.12 -0.43
N MET A 45 -2.86 -1.38 -1.09
CA MET A 45 -3.20 -0.23 -1.92
C MET A 45 -2.67 -0.49 -3.33
N THR A 46 -3.57 -0.79 -4.26
CA THR A 46 -3.21 -1.23 -5.61
C THR A 46 -3.71 -0.21 -6.64
N ASP A 47 -2.90 0.07 -7.65
CA ASP A 47 -3.29 0.92 -8.77
C ASP A 47 -3.65 0.14 -10.04
N SER A 48 -4.24 0.85 -11.00
CA SER A 48 -4.69 0.29 -12.28
C SER A 48 -3.57 -0.29 -13.16
N ASP A 49 -2.30 -0.01 -12.83
CA ASP A 49 -1.11 -0.55 -13.50
C ASP A 49 -0.49 -1.71 -12.69
N GLU A 50 -1.24 -2.27 -11.75
CA GLU A 50 -0.89 -3.43 -10.91
C GLU A 50 0.26 -3.16 -9.94
N TRP A 51 0.65 -1.91 -9.70
CA TRP A 51 1.55 -1.59 -8.60
C TRP A 51 0.79 -1.67 -7.28
N ASN A 52 1.43 -2.23 -6.26
CA ASN A 52 0.84 -2.53 -4.97
C ASN A 52 1.74 -2.06 -3.82
N LEU A 53 1.13 -1.44 -2.82
CA LEU A 53 1.70 -1.33 -1.48
C LEU A 53 0.94 -2.27 -0.55
N GLU A 54 1.62 -3.29 -0.03
CA GLU A 54 1.05 -4.19 0.98
C GLU A 54 1.58 -3.83 2.37
N PHE A 55 0.70 -3.33 3.22
CA PHE A 55 0.99 -2.93 4.59
C PHE A 55 0.72 -4.07 5.57
N GLY A 56 1.76 -4.48 6.30
CA GLY A 56 1.65 -5.25 7.53
C GLY A 56 1.63 -4.34 8.76
N ALA A 57 1.82 -4.93 9.95
CA ALA A 57 1.74 -4.20 11.22
C ALA A 57 2.79 -3.07 11.35
N ASP A 58 4.00 -3.29 10.83
CA ASP A 58 5.16 -2.39 10.93
C ASP A 58 6.05 -2.39 9.67
N SER A 59 5.55 -2.95 8.56
CA SER A 59 6.26 -3.04 7.30
C SER A 59 5.35 -2.77 6.12
N VAL A 60 5.93 -2.32 5.02
CA VAL A 60 5.26 -2.21 3.73
C VAL A 60 6.11 -2.86 2.64
N LEU A 61 5.47 -3.67 1.80
CA LEU A 61 6.04 -4.25 0.60
C LEU A 61 5.62 -3.39 -0.61
N LEU A 62 6.57 -3.10 -1.50
CA LEU A 62 6.30 -2.52 -2.81
C LEU A 62 6.59 -3.54 -3.90
N GLU A 63 5.58 -3.81 -4.72
CA GLU A 63 5.68 -4.76 -5.83
C GLU A 63 4.75 -4.37 -6.99
N ASN A 64 4.96 -4.98 -8.14
CA ASN A 64 3.95 -5.06 -9.18
C ASN A 64 3.37 -6.49 -9.16
N VAL A 65 2.05 -6.63 -9.01
CA VAL A 65 1.36 -7.93 -8.87
C VAL A 65 0.90 -8.51 -10.22
N GLY A 66 1.30 -7.89 -11.33
CA GLY A 66 1.01 -8.34 -12.67
C GLY A 66 1.73 -9.65 -13.05
N PRO A 67 1.39 -10.24 -14.21
CA PRO A 67 1.94 -11.53 -14.65
C PRO A 67 3.46 -11.53 -14.88
N ASP A 68 4.04 -10.38 -15.20
CA ASP A 68 5.49 -10.15 -15.32
C ASP A 68 5.99 -9.22 -14.20
N GLY A 69 5.25 -9.16 -13.10
CA GLY A 69 5.47 -8.28 -11.97
C GLY A 69 6.80 -8.51 -11.26
N GLN A 70 7.27 -7.46 -10.57
CA GLN A 70 8.51 -7.48 -9.82
C GLN A 70 8.29 -6.91 -8.43
N GLU A 71 8.87 -7.57 -7.43
CA GLU A 71 9.09 -7.01 -6.10
C GLU A 71 10.22 -5.96 -6.12
N VAL A 72 9.95 -4.78 -5.57
CA VAL A 72 10.98 -3.76 -5.29
C VAL A 72 11.64 -4.02 -3.95
N GLY A 73 10.85 -4.43 -2.95
CA GLY A 73 11.32 -4.87 -1.65
C GLY A 73 10.40 -4.43 -0.52
N THR A 74 10.82 -4.74 0.71
CA THR A 74 10.11 -4.41 1.94
C THR A 74 10.81 -3.27 2.67
N LEU A 75 10.03 -2.36 3.25
CA LEU A 75 10.51 -1.30 4.13
C LEU A 75 9.80 -1.42 5.50
N ARG A 76 10.58 -1.40 6.58
CA ARG A 76 10.07 -1.29 7.94
C ARG A 76 9.79 0.19 8.23
N PHE A 77 8.61 0.50 8.75
CA PHE A 77 8.27 1.85 9.19
C PHE A 77 8.15 1.91 10.71
N ALA A 78 8.56 3.03 11.31
CA ALA A 78 8.57 3.19 12.76
C ALA A 78 7.18 3.50 13.35
N ASP A 79 6.35 4.20 12.58
CA ASP A 79 5.03 4.66 13.02
C ASP A 79 4.07 4.91 11.85
N ALA A 80 2.82 5.22 12.18
CA ALA A 80 1.77 5.46 11.19
C ALA A 80 2.04 6.69 10.31
N GLY A 81 2.78 7.69 10.78
CA GLY A 81 3.18 8.85 9.99
C GLY A 81 4.07 8.48 8.81
N GLU A 82 5.00 7.55 9.03
CA GLU A 82 5.87 7.04 7.95
C GLU A 82 5.08 6.19 6.95
N ALA A 83 4.17 5.32 7.42
CA ALA A 83 3.25 4.59 6.54
C ALA A 83 2.39 5.52 5.67
N ARG A 84 1.84 6.60 6.25
CA ARG A 84 1.09 7.64 5.50
C ARG A 84 1.95 8.35 4.46
N SER A 85 3.20 8.64 4.78
CA SER A 85 4.11 9.30 3.84
C SER A 85 4.36 8.44 2.60
N ILE A 86 4.54 7.13 2.78
CA ILE A 86 4.73 6.16 1.70
C ILE A 86 3.46 6.08 0.85
N ALA A 87 2.30 5.94 1.50
CA ALA A 87 1.02 5.91 0.82
C ALA A 87 0.73 7.21 0.05
N ALA A 88 1.12 8.37 0.59
CA ALA A 88 0.91 9.66 -0.07
C ALA A 88 1.73 9.78 -1.36
N GLU A 89 2.98 9.33 -1.36
CA GLU A 89 3.82 9.24 -2.57
C GLU A 89 3.17 8.33 -3.61
N PHE A 90 2.66 7.17 -3.17
CA PHE A 90 1.95 6.25 -4.04
C PHE A 90 0.67 6.87 -4.60
N LEU A 91 -0.20 7.49 -3.79
CA LEU A 91 -1.43 8.16 -4.26
C LEU A 91 -1.13 9.30 -5.25
N ALA A 92 -0.05 10.06 -5.02
CA ALA A 92 0.38 11.13 -5.91
C ALA A 92 0.98 10.62 -7.23
N GLY A 93 1.32 9.33 -7.31
CA GLY A 93 2.03 8.74 -8.46
C GLY A 93 3.51 9.11 -8.51
N ASP A 94 4.08 9.55 -7.38
CA ASP A 94 5.49 9.91 -7.25
C ASP A 94 6.34 8.65 -7.03
N PHE A 95 6.39 7.81 -8.05
CA PHE A 95 7.15 6.56 -8.04
C PHE A 95 8.67 6.78 -7.97
N GLU A 96 9.16 7.97 -8.34
CA GLU A 96 10.57 8.32 -8.19
C GLU A 96 10.92 8.48 -6.71
N ALA A 97 10.16 9.29 -5.97
CA ALA A 97 10.33 9.44 -4.52
C ALA A 97 10.13 8.10 -3.81
N LEU A 98 9.07 7.36 -4.18
CA LEU A 98 8.76 6.06 -3.58
C LEU A 98 9.92 5.07 -3.73
N ARG A 99 10.49 4.93 -4.94
CA ARG A 99 11.62 4.01 -5.20
C ARG A 99 12.95 4.48 -4.63
N ALA A 100 13.10 5.76 -4.29
CA ALA A 100 14.32 6.28 -3.66
C ALA A 100 14.43 5.92 -2.16
N ARG A 101 13.37 5.39 -1.56
CA ARG A 101 13.38 4.88 -0.17
C ARG A 101 14.31 3.67 0.00
N PRO A 102 14.79 3.39 1.22
CA PRO A 102 15.74 2.30 1.48
C PRO A 102 15.04 0.94 1.57
N TRP A 103 14.46 0.47 0.47
CA TRP A 103 13.85 -0.86 0.37
C TRP A 103 14.88 -1.97 0.61
N ALA A 104 14.51 -2.97 1.39
CA ALA A 104 15.27 -4.20 1.54
C ALA A 104 14.77 -5.24 0.54
N ALA A 105 15.70 -5.81 -0.23
CA ALA A 105 15.46 -6.93 -1.15
C ALA A 105 15.62 -8.28 -0.44
#